data_AF-A0A7E5VS64-F1
#
_entry.id   AF-A0A7E5VS64-F1
#
_cell.length_a   1.000
_cell.length_b   1.000
_cell.length_c   1.000
_cell.angle_alpha   90.00
_cell.angle_beta   90.00
_cell.angle_gamma   90.00
#
_symmetry.space_group_name_H-M   'P 1'
#
loop_
_entity.id
_entity.type
_entity.pdbx_description
1 polymer ?
#
loop_
_entity_poly.entity_id
_entity_poly.type
_entity_poly.pdbx_seq_one_letter_code
_entity_poly.pdbx_strand_id
1 'polypeptide(L)'
;MRFRRIMLAFQLQNLIPSNKYLFQFQLFLPAGIMMANSLFGGAAQLRPSARKVQHFLLQVFAILCGIGGSALVFLFGSAEKKLTIHSITGAAGVLLMALTSLIGPTVFVTDDTKSFGKFNRNAHLVFGVPAFLVSTASFMLGLMKPSFVEWSKTLAVKNFNYILMALTGIYSLLMLNAMQLRLSLSEQ
;
A
#
# COMPACT_ATOMS: atom_id res chain seq x y z
N MET A 1 11.94 -33.12 -20.41
CA MET A 1 11.97 -31.66 -20.73
C MET A 1 10.58 -31.00 -20.84
N ARG A 2 9.55 -31.64 -21.42
CA ARG A 2 8.21 -31.05 -21.58
C ARG A 2 7.47 -30.72 -20.26
N PHE A 3 7.60 -31.57 -19.25
CA PHE A 3 6.92 -31.41 -17.96
C PHE A 3 7.39 -30.18 -17.16
N ARG A 4 8.70 -29.88 -17.17
CA ARG A 4 9.25 -28.67 -16.53
C ARG A 4 8.73 -27.38 -17.17
N ARG A 5 8.53 -27.36 -18.49
CA ARG A 5 7.99 -26.18 -19.20
C ARG A 5 6.50 -25.93 -18.89
N ILE A 6 5.71 -27.00 -18.78
CA ILE A 6 4.29 -26.91 -18.39
C ILE A 6 4.15 -26.44 -16.94
N MET A 7 4.98 -26.96 -16.04
CA MET A 7 5.00 -26.55 -14.63
C MET A 7 5.47 -25.09 -14.46
N LEU A 8 6.47 -24.65 -15.23
CA LEU A 8 6.88 -23.24 -15.26
C LEU A 8 5.78 -22.32 -15.80
N ALA A 9 5.08 -22.73 -16.86
CA ALA A 9 3.98 -21.95 -17.45
C ALA A 9 2.80 -21.82 -16.46
N PHE A 10 2.49 -22.90 -15.74
CA PHE A 10 1.46 -22.89 -14.70
C PHE A 10 1.86 -22.03 -13.49
N GLN A 11 3.14 -22.08 -13.06
CA GLN A 11 3.64 -21.20 -12.01
C GLN A 11 3.67 -19.73 -12.43
N LEU A 12 4.05 -19.42 -13.68
CA LEU A 12 3.99 -18.06 -14.24
C LEU A 12 2.54 -17.56 -14.32
N GLN A 13 1.59 -18.40 -14.74
CA GLN A 13 0.17 -18.05 -14.75
C GLN A 13 -0.41 -17.77 -13.35
N ASN A 14 0.09 -18.44 -12.31
CA ASN A 14 -0.33 -18.21 -10.92
C ASN A 14 0.43 -17.09 -10.19
N LEU A 15 1.60 -16.68 -10.70
CA LEU A 15 2.39 -15.54 -10.19
C LEU A 15 1.86 -14.18 -10.71
N ILE A 16 1.24 -14.18 -11.89
CA ILE A 16 0.66 -12.97 -12.50
C ILE A 16 -0.48 -12.38 -11.64
N PRO A 17 -1.42 -13.16 -11.08
CA PRO A 17 -2.45 -12.66 -10.17
C PRO A 17 -1.88 -12.01 -8.91
N SER A 18 -0.96 -12.66 -8.18
CA SER A 18 -0.45 -12.14 -6.90
C SER A 18 0.31 -10.82 -7.06
N ASN A 19 1.08 -10.69 -8.13
CA ASN A 19 1.79 -9.45 -8.43
C ASN A 19 0.82 -8.31 -8.76
N LYS A 20 -0.32 -8.58 -9.42
CA LYS A 20 -1.35 -7.57 -9.69
C LYS A 20 -1.91 -6.97 -8.39
N TYR A 21 -2.22 -7.81 -7.39
CA TYR A 21 -2.72 -7.32 -6.09
C TYR A 21 -1.68 -6.48 -5.36
N LEU A 22 -0.41 -6.87 -5.42
CA LEU A 22 0.70 -6.11 -4.85
C LEU A 22 0.81 -4.69 -5.47
N PHE A 23 0.71 -4.60 -6.80
CA PHE A 23 0.73 -3.30 -7.50
C PHE A 23 -0.54 -2.47 -7.25
N GLN A 24 -1.72 -3.07 -7.26
CA GLN A 24 -2.98 -2.37 -7.00
C GLN A 24 -3.01 -1.81 -5.58
N PHE A 25 -2.55 -2.61 -4.61
CA PHE A 25 -2.41 -2.16 -3.23
C PHE A 25 -1.51 -0.93 -3.12
N GLN A 26 -0.32 -0.98 -3.73
CA GLN A 26 0.63 0.13 -3.71
C GLN A 26 0.23 1.30 -4.65
N LEU A 27 -0.80 1.14 -5.48
CA LEU A 27 -1.40 2.22 -6.24
C LEU A 27 -2.46 2.95 -5.41
N PHE A 28 -3.39 2.21 -4.82
CA PHE A 28 -4.55 2.77 -4.13
C PHE A 28 -4.23 3.33 -2.75
N LEU A 29 -3.35 2.66 -1.98
CA LEU A 29 -2.97 3.12 -0.64
C LEU A 29 -2.34 4.53 -0.69
N PRO A 30 -1.29 4.77 -1.50
CA PRO A 30 -0.72 6.10 -1.69
C PRO A 30 -1.69 7.14 -2.24
N ALA A 31 -2.44 6.77 -3.28
CA ALA A 31 -3.42 7.67 -3.89
C ALA A 31 -4.46 8.12 -2.86
N GLY A 32 -4.98 7.19 -2.04
CA GLY A 32 -5.93 7.50 -0.98
C GLY A 32 -5.35 8.48 0.05
N ILE A 33 -4.11 8.30 0.48
CA ILE A 33 -3.43 9.22 1.41
C ILE A 33 -3.30 10.62 0.77
N MET A 34 -2.85 10.70 -0.48
CA MET A 34 -2.69 11.98 -1.19
C MET A 34 -4.03 12.69 -1.42
N MET A 35 -5.12 11.96 -1.66
CA MET A 35 -6.45 12.53 -1.83
C MET A 35 -6.97 13.24 -0.57
N ALA A 36 -6.48 12.89 0.61
CA ALA A 36 -6.82 13.61 1.84
C ALA A 36 -6.11 14.98 1.93
N ASN A 37 -5.02 15.18 1.18
CA ASN A 37 -4.22 16.40 1.23
C ASN A 37 -4.72 17.45 0.23
N SER A 38 -5.05 18.66 0.72
CA SER A 38 -5.48 19.76 -0.16
C SER A 38 -4.37 20.33 -1.03
N LEU A 39 -3.10 20.07 -0.69
CA LEU A 39 -1.94 20.52 -1.49
C LEU A 39 -1.69 19.62 -2.69
N PHE A 40 -2.30 18.43 -2.72
CA PHE A 40 -2.22 17.55 -3.87
C PHE A 40 -3.08 18.12 -5.01
N GLY A 41 -2.47 18.38 -6.17
CA GLY A 41 -3.16 19.00 -7.31
C GLY A 41 -4.46 18.29 -7.71
N GLY A 42 -4.50 16.95 -7.64
CA GLY A 42 -5.70 16.15 -7.93
C GLY A 42 -6.83 16.27 -6.89
N ALA A 43 -6.54 16.77 -5.69
CA ALA A 43 -7.52 16.97 -4.61
C ALA A 43 -7.72 18.44 -4.22
N ALA A 44 -6.91 19.37 -4.75
CA ALA A 44 -6.91 20.78 -4.39
C ALA A 44 -8.26 21.46 -4.63
N GLN A 45 -8.94 21.10 -5.74
CA GLN A 45 -10.25 21.66 -6.09
C GLN A 45 -11.43 20.97 -5.39
N LEU A 46 -11.19 19.87 -4.67
CA LEU A 46 -12.25 19.14 -3.99
C LEU A 46 -12.61 19.80 -2.65
N ARG A 47 -13.88 19.74 -2.28
CA ARG A 47 -14.33 20.11 -0.94
C ARG A 47 -13.70 19.17 0.12
N PRO A 48 -13.48 19.62 1.36
CA PRO A 48 -12.93 18.77 2.42
C PRO A 48 -13.71 17.47 2.65
N SER A 49 -15.04 17.52 2.63
CA SER A 49 -15.89 16.33 2.75
C SER A 49 -15.70 15.36 1.58
N ALA A 50 -15.62 15.86 0.35
CA ALA A 50 -15.37 15.04 -0.83
C ALA A 50 -13.98 14.36 -0.78
N ARG A 51 -12.94 15.07 -0.32
CA ARG A 51 -11.61 14.49 -0.09
C ARG A 51 -11.64 13.34 0.91
N LYS A 52 -12.35 13.50 2.03
CA LYS A 52 -12.52 12.43 3.01
C LYS A 52 -13.20 11.20 2.40
N VAL A 53 -14.22 11.38 1.56
CA VAL A 53 -14.91 10.27 0.87
C VAL A 53 -13.97 9.56 -0.10
N GLN A 54 -13.26 10.31 -0.94
CA GLN A 54 -12.31 9.75 -1.90
C GLN A 54 -11.17 9.00 -1.20
N HIS A 55 -10.63 9.57 -0.12
CA HIS A 55 -9.66 8.89 0.75
C HIS A 55 -10.24 7.57 1.25
N PHE A 56 -11.42 7.58 1.87
CA PHE A 56 -12.05 6.39 2.42
C PHE A 56 -12.25 5.29 1.36
N LEU A 57 -12.81 5.62 0.20
CA LEU A 57 -13.03 4.66 -0.89
C LEU A 57 -11.72 4.04 -1.38
N LEU A 58 -10.69 4.85 -1.63
CA LEU A 58 -9.38 4.36 -2.06
C LEU A 58 -8.72 3.49 -1.01
N GLN A 59 -8.88 3.80 0.29
CA GLN A 59 -8.38 2.95 1.36
C GLN A 59 -9.11 1.60 1.42
N VAL A 60 -10.43 1.58 1.23
CA VAL A 60 -11.18 0.32 1.14
C VAL A 60 -10.67 -0.53 -0.03
N PHE A 61 -10.49 0.04 -1.21
CA PHE A 61 -9.92 -0.68 -2.36
C PHE A 61 -8.52 -1.20 -2.07
N ALA A 62 -7.65 -0.41 -1.45
CA ALA A 62 -6.32 -0.83 -1.07
C ALA A 62 -6.37 -2.03 -0.09
N ILE A 63 -7.16 -1.95 0.98
CA ILE A 63 -7.33 -3.02 1.96
C ILE A 63 -7.82 -4.30 1.28
N LEU A 64 -8.83 -4.22 0.41
CA LEU A 64 -9.33 -5.36 -0.34
C LEU A 64 -8.25 -5.98 -1.24
N CYS A 65 -7.43 -5.16 -1.90
CA CYS A 65 -6.31 -5.65 -2.70
C CYS A 65 -5.26 -6.37 -1.84
N GLY A 66 -4.92 -5.79 -0.68
CA GLY A 66 -3.97 -6.39 0.27
C GLY A 66 -4.47 -7.73 0.80
N ILE A 67 -5.71 -7.79 1.28
CA ILE A 67 -6.35 -9.03 1.77
C ILE A 67 -6.44 -10.06 0.64
N GLY A 68 -6.90 -9.67 -0.55
CA GLY A 68 -7.00 -10.57 -1.71
C GLY A 68 -5.64 -11.15 -2.12
N GLY A 69 -4.61 -10.32 -2.18
CA GLY A 69 -3.24 -10.75 -2.45
C GLY A 69 -2.72 -11.73 -1.40
N SER A 70 -2.91 -11.42 -0.11
CA SER A 70 -2.53 -12.33 0.99
C SER A 70 -3.31 -13.64 0.96
N ALA A 71 -4.62 -13.60 0.70
CA ALA A 71 -5.48 -14.77 0.62
C ALA A 71 -5.06 -15.71 -0.52
N LEU A 72 -4.74 -15.16 -1.70
CA LEU A 72 -4.25 -15.96 -2.82
C LEU A 72 -2.95 -16.69 -2.50
N VAL A 73 -2.00 -16.00 -1.87
CA VAL A 73 -0.73 -16.63 -1.43
C VAL A 73 -0.98 -17.67 -0.34
N PHE A 74 -1.94 -17.43 0.57
CA PHE A 74 -2.24 -18.37 1.66
C PHE A 74 -2.93 -19.65 1.17
N LEU A 75 -3.87 -19.52 0.22
CA LEU A 75 -4.71 -20.61 -0.30
C LEU A 75 -4.04 -21.39 -1.44
N PHE A 76 -3.29 -20.71 -2.30
CA PHE A 76 -2.71 -21.29 -3.52
C PHE A 76 -1.18 -21.27 -3.55
N GLY A 77 -0.53 -20.72 -2.52
CA GLY A 77 0.92 -20.80 -2.36
C GLY A 77 1.40 -22.22 -2.08
N SER A 78 2.61 -22.55 -2.53
CA SER A 78 3.25 -23.84 -2.27
C SER A 78 3.37 -24.13 -0.76
N ALA A 79 3.28 -25.41 -0.39
CA ALA A 79 3.25 -25.90 1.00
C ALA A 79 4.46 -25.47 1.88
N GLU A 80 5.60 -25.13 1.28
CA GLU A 80 6.71 -24.51 2.01
C GLU A 80 6.45 -23.01 2.25
N LYS A 81 5.60 -22.70 3.23
CA LYS A 81 5.41 -21.33 3.74
C LYS A 81 6.66 -20.88 4.51
N LYS A 82 7.75 -20.55 3.79
CA LYS A 82 8.94 -19.98 4.41
C LYS A 82 8.61 -18.57 4.92
N LEU A 83 8.70 -18.38 6.23
CA LEU A 83 8.69 -17.05 6.84
C LEU A 83 9.85 -16.25 6.25
N THR A 84 9.52 -15.19 5.52
CA THR A 84 10.49 -14.26 4.93
C THR A 84 10.27 -12.87 5.49
N ILE A 85 11.28 -12.00 5.42
CA ILE A 85 11.14 -10.60 5.85
C ILE A 85 9.96 -9.94 5.12
N HIS A 86 9.77 -10.20 3.82
CA HIS A 86 8.62 -9.72 3.05
C HIS A 86 7.26 -10.15 3.64
N SER A 87 7.12 -11.42 4.06
CA SER A 87 5.86 -11.90 4.62
C SER A 87 5.60 -11.37 6.03
N ILE A 88 6.65 -11.16 6.82
CA ILE A 88 6.55 -10.56 8.16
C ILE A 88 6.14 -9.09 8.04
N THR A 89 6.83 -8.31 7.20
CA THR A 89 6.50 -6.91 6.96
C THR A 89 5.12 -6.77 6.31
N GLY A 90 4.75 -7.67 5.39
CA GLY A 90 3.42 -7.69 4.80
C GLY A 90 2.32 -7.91 5.84
N ALA A 91 2.48 -8.91 6.73
CA ALA A 91 1.53 -9.18 7.80
C ALA A 91 1.42 -8.03 8.80
N ALA A 92 2.57 -7.45 9.20
CA ALA A 92 2.60 -6.29 10.08
C ALA A 92 1.88 -5.07 9.45
N GLY A 93 2.10 -4.83 8.14
CA GLY A 93 1.44 -3.77 7.39
C GLY A 93 -0.09 -3.94 7.37
N VAL A 94 -0.57 -5.16 7.07
CA VAL A 94 -2.01 -5.48 7.08
C VAL A 94 -2.62 -5.28 8.46
N LEU A 95 -1.94 -5.72 9.53
CA LEU A 95 -2.40 -5.53 10.90
C LEU A 95 -2.52 -4.05 11.27
N LEU A 96 -1.49 -3.24 10.99
CA LEU A 96 -1.51 -1.80 11.25
C LEU A 96 -2.59 -1.08 10.43
N MET A 97 -2.82 -1.50 9.18
CA MET A 97 -3.92 -1.01 8.35
C MET A 97 -5.29 -1.36 8.94
N ALA A 98 -5.46 -2.59 9.45
CA ALA A 98 -6.70 -3.01 10.09
C ALA A 98 -7.00 -2.10 11.29
N LEU A 99 -6.02 -1.86 12.17
CA LEU A 99 -6.16 -0.94 13.30
C LEU A 99 -6.49 0.50 12.84
N THR A 100 -5.77 1.01 11.85
CA THR A 100 -6.04 2.31 11.21
C THR A 100 -7.46 2.42 10.66
N SER A 101 -7.98 1.33 10.05
CA SER A 101 -9.30 1.29 9.43
C SER A 101 -10.44 1.24 10.45
N LEU A 102 -10.19 0.79 11.68
CA LEU A 102 -11.17 0.86 12.77
C LEU A 102 -11.34 2.30 13.29
N ILE A 103 -10.26 3.09 13.23
CA ILE A 103 -10.23 4.49 13.70
C ILE A 103 -10.63 5.46 12.58
N GLY A 104 -10.30 5.17 11.32
CA GLY A 104 -10.56 6.07 10.18
C GLY A 104 -12.02 6.56 10.04
N PRO A 105 -13.05 5.70 10.18
CA PRO A 105 -14.44 6.11 10.09
C PRO A 105 -14.86 7.12 11.16
N THR A 106 -14.31 7.00 12.38
CA THR A 106 -14.63 7.98 13.44
C THR A 106 -14.01 9.34 13.11
N VAL A 107 -12.84 9.39 12.46
CA VAL A 107 -12.22 10.66 11.98
C VAL A 107 -13.09 11.34 10.93
N PHE A 108 -13.88 10.58 10.18
CA PHE A 108 -14.80 11.11 9.17
C PHE A 108 -15.89 11.97 9.81
N VAL A 109 -16.42 11.53 10.95
CA VAL A 109 -17.56 12.14 11.65
C VAL A 109 -17.17 13.10 12.77
N THR A 110 -15.89 13.13 13.18
CA THR A 110 -15.40 14.09 14.19
C THR A 110 -14.86 15.36 13.55
N ASP A 111 -15.08 16.49 14.24
CA ASP A 111 -14.51 17.79 13.93
C ASP A 111 -13.08 17.89 14.48
N ASP A 112 -12.10 18.02 13.58
CA ASP A 112 -10.67 18.04 13.89
C ASP A 112 -10.18 19.35 14.54
N THR A 113 -11.07 20.34 14.70
CA THR A 113 -10.80 21.53 15.52
C THR A 113 -10.98 21.26 17.01
N LYS A 114 -11.81 20.26 17.37
CA LYS A 114 -12.13 19.91 18.76
C LYS A 114 -11.13 18.92 19.34
N SER A 115 -10.94 18.94 20.66
CA SER A 115 -9.98 18.07 21.37
C SER A 115 -10.13 16.58 21.02
N PHE A 116 -11.36 16.06 21.04
CA PHE A 116 -11.65 14.68 20.67
C PHE A 116 -11.34 14.36 19.20
N GLY A 117 -11.64 15.27 18.27
CA GLY A 117 -11.30 15.08 16.86
C GLY A 117 -9.81 15.14 16.57
N LYS A 118 -9.07 16.02 17.27
CA LYS A 118 -7.59 16.06 17.22
C LYS A 118 -6.98 14.75 17.72
N PHE A 119 -7.44 14.27 18.88
CA PHE A 119 -7.01 12.97 19.43
C PHE A 119 -7.25 11.84 18.43
N ASN A 120 -8.46 11.78 17.88
CA ASN A 120 -8.86 10.73 16.94
C ASN A 120 -8.03 10.76 15.64
N ARG A 121 -7.80 11.97 15.09
CA ARG A 121 -6.91 12.18 13.94
C ARG A 121 -5.49 11.70 14.24
N ASN A 122 -4.94 12.06 15.40
CA ASN A 122 -3.59 11.66 15.79
C ASN A 122 -3.49 10.14 15.99
N ALA A 123 -4.49 9.51 16.61
CA ALA A 123 -4.56 8.06 16.74
C ALA A 123 -4.56 7.38 15.35
N HIS A 124 -5.36 7.88 14.41
CA HIS A 124 -5.36 7.37 13.04
C HIS A 124 -3.99 7.51 12.35
N LEU A 125 -3.30 8.64 12.55
CA LEU A 125 -1.96 8.86 11.98
C LEU A 125 -0.89 7.97 12.60
N VAL A 126 -0.95 7.74 13.91
CA VAL A 126 0.01 6.88 14.65
C VAL A 126 0.02 5.45 14.13
N PHE A 127 -1.11 4.93 13.67
CA PHE A 127 -1.15 3.62 13.01
C PHE A 127 -0.97 3.73 11.49
N GLY A 128 -1.51 4.79 10.86
CA GLY A 128 -1.55 4.93 9.41
C GLY A 128 -0.18 5.16 8.78
N VAL A 129 0.64 6.02 9.39
CA VAL A 129 1.99 6.32 8.87
C VAL A 129 2.91 5.09 8.96
N PRO A 130 3.01 4.37 10.09
CA PRO A 130 3.74 3.11 10.14
C PRO A 130 3.19 2.05 9.19
N ALA A 131 1.86 1.93 9.06
CA ALA A 131 1.26 0.98 8.12
C ALA A 131 1.73 1.25 6.69
N PHE A 132 1.74 2.51 6.26
CA PHE A 132 2.23 2.93 4.94
C PHE A 132 3.73 2.59 4.75
N LEU A 133 4.57 2.89 5.73
CA LEU A 133 6.01 2.64 5.64
C LEU A 133 6.33 1.15 5.58
N VAL A 134 5.73 0.36 6.47
CA VAL A 134 5.92 -1.10 6.51
C VAL A 134 5.37 -1.75 5.23
N SER A 135 4.23 -1.30 4.73
CA SER A 135 3.65 -1.76 3.46
C SER A 135 4.54 -1.45 2.26
N THR A 136 5.10 -0.24 2.22
CA THR A 136 6.05 0.19 1.18
C THR A 136 7.33 -0.63 1.23
N ALA A 137 7.87 -0.89 2.43
CA ALA A 137 9.03 -1.76 2.61
C ALA A 137 8.72 -3.20 2.17
N SER A 138 7.53 -3.72 2.53
CA SER A 138 7.07 -5.03 2.06
C SER A 138 6.96 -5.09 0.54
N PHE A 139 6.42 -4.05 -0.10
CA PHE A 139 6.35 -3.93 -1.55
C PHE A 139 7.73 -4.00 -2.19
N MET A 140 8.69 -3.20 -1.72
CA MET A 140 10.07 -3.22 -2.21
C MET A 140 10.74 -4.60 -2.05
N LEU A 141 10.54 -5.26 -0.90
CA LEU A 141 11.02 -6.63 -0.69
C LEU A 141 10.34 -7.64 -1.62
N GLY A 142 9.08 -7.40 -1.99
CA GLY A 142 8.35 -8.17 -3.00
C GLY A 142 8.98 -8.04 -4.39
N LEU A 143 9.44 -6.84 -4.76
CA LEU A 143 10.17 -6.61 -6.02
C LEU A 143 11.53 -7.33 -6.08
N MET A 144 12.08 -7.72 -4.93
CA MET A 144 13.33 -8.49 -4.84
C MET A 144 13.11 -10.01 -4.84
N LYS A 145 11.86 -10.48 -4.81
CA LYS A 145 11.58 -11.92 -4.83
C LYS A 145 12.04 -12.52 -6.16
N PRO A 146 12.64 -13.74 -6.16
CA PRO A 146 13.09 -14.39 -7.39
C PRO A 146 11.99 -14.48 -8.44
N SER A 147 10.75 -14.76 -8.04
CA SER A 147 9.60 -14.80 -8.94
C SER A 147 9.35 -13.49 -9.67
N PHE A 148 9.49 -12.35 -8.98
CA PHE A 148 9.34 -11.03 -9.58
C PHE A 148 10.54 -10.68 -10.46
N VAL A 149 11.75 -10.96 -9.99
CA VAL A 149 12.99 -10.68 -10.74
C VAL A 149 13.00 -11.45 -12.05
N GLU A 150 12.69 -12.76 -12.04
CA GLU A 150 12.61 -13.57 -13.26
C GLU A 150 11.50 -13.10 -14.20
N TRP A 151 10.32 -12.74 -13.68
CA TRP A 151 9.28 -12.13 -14.50
C TRP A 151 9.75 -10.81 -15.13
N SER A 152 10.40 -9.94 -14.35
CA SER A 152 10.87 -8.63 -14.84
C SER A 152 11.94 -8.74 -15.92
N LYS A 153 12.74 -9.81 -15.93
CA LYS A 153 13.72 -10.08 -17.01
C LYS A 153 13.07 -10.41 -18.35
N THR A 154 11.79 -10.78 -18.37
CA THR A 154 11.03 -10.96 -19.63
C THR A 154 10.67 -9.62 -20.29
N LEU A 155 10.81 -8.51 -19.55
CA LEU A 155 10.58 -7.16 -20.06
C LEU A 155 11.83 -6.64 -20.78
N ALA A 156 11.64 -5.76 -21.75
CA ALA A 156 12.74 -5.14 -22.50
C ALA A 156 13.63 -4.21 -21.64
N VAL A 157 13.20 -3.87 -20.43
CA VAL A 157 13.88 -2.92 -19.54
C VAL A 157 14.77 -3.66 -18.55
N LYS A 158 16.08 -3.48 -18.68
CA LYS A 158 17.06 -4.01 -17.72
C LYS A 158 16.85 -3.38 -16.34
N ASN A 159 16.99 -4.17 -15.27
CA ASN A 159 16.93 -3.71 -13.89
C ASN A 159 15.61 -3.03 -13.49
N PHE A 160 14.51 -3.41 -14.15
CA PHE A 160 13.18 -2.82 -13.94
C PHE A 160 12.73 -2.81 -12.46
N ASN A 161 13.04 -3.88 -11.71
CA ASN A 161 12.76 -3.96 -10.28
C ASN A 161 13.42 -2.84 -9.47
N TYR A 162 14.68 -2.49 -9.77
CA TYR A 162 15.39 -1.42 -9.07
C TYR A 162 14.85 -0.03 -9.44
N ILE A 163 14.45 0.17 -10.69
CA ILE A 163 13.78 1.41 -11.12
C ILE A 163 12.48 1.59 -10.33
N LEU A 164 11.66 0.54 -10.23
CA LEU A 164 10.42 0.59 -9.44
C LEU A 164 10.69 0.85 -7.95
N MET A 165 11.74 0.26 -7.36
CA MET A 165 12.14 0.52 -5.99
C MET A 165 12.54 1.98 -5.79
N ALA A 166 13.36 2.54 -6.69
CA ALA A 166 13.80 3.94 -6.62
C ALA A 166 12.62 4.91 -6.72
N LEU A 167 11.75 4.72 -7.72
CA LEU A 167 10.52 5.50 -7.85
C LEU A 167 9.63 5.36 -6.62
N THR A 168 9.55 4.15 -6.05
CA THR A 168 8.79 3.89 -4.83
C THR A 168 9.32 4.61 -3.61
N GLY A 169 10.65 4.64 -3.44
CA GLY A 169 11.29 5.42 -2.38
C GLY A 169 11.02 6.92 -2.55
N ILE A 170 11.22 7.44 -3.76
CA ILE A 170 11.04 8.87 -4.05
C ILE A 170 9.60 9.30 -3.76
N TYR A 171 8.59 8.63 -4.31
CA TYR A 171 7.21 9.08 -4.07
C TYR A 171 6.82 8.92 -2.59
N SER A 172 7.33 7.90 -1.89
CA SER A 172 7.02 7.70 -0.47
C SER A 172 7.58 8.84 0.38
N LEU A 173 8.79 9.32 0.08
CA LEU A 173 9.37 10.50 0.72
C LEU A 173 8.55 11.76 0.42
N LEU A 174 8.16 11.96 -0.83
CA LEU A 174 7.31 13.10 -1.21
C LEU A 174 5.97 13.09 -0.46
N MET A 175 5.36 11.92 -0.29
CA MET A 175 4.13 11.77 0.49
C MET A 175 4.32 12.10 1.96
N LEU A 176 5.39 11.60 2.60
CA LEU A 176 5.70 11.91 4.00
C LEU A 176 5.86 13.42 4.19
N ASN A 177 6.62 14.07 3.31
CA ASN A 177 6.81 15.52 3.33
C ASN A 177 5.47 16.26 3.13
N ALA A 178 4.64 15.82 2.19
CA ALA A 178 3.33 16.42 1.94
C ALA A 178 2.39 16.28 3.15
N MET A 179 2.40 15.13 3.83
CA MET A 179 1.64 14.92 5.07
C MET A 179 2.14 15.83 6.19
N GLN A 180 3.46 15.92 6.39
CA GLN A 180 4.06 16.78 7.41
C GLN A 180 3.71 18.25 7.18
N LEU A 181 3.83 18.73 5.94
CA LEU A 181 3.46 20.10 5.57
C LEU A 181 1.97 20.39 5.81
N ARG A 182 1.10 19.41 5.56
CA ARG A 182 -0.32 19.55 5.85
C ARG A 182 -0.59 19.64 7.36
N LEU A 183 0.13 18.87 8.17
CA LEU A 183 -0.01 18.90 9.62
C LEU A 183 0.45 20.23 10.20
N SER A 184 1.59 20.76 9.76
CA SER A 184 2.08 22.06 10.24
C SER A 184 1.14 23.22 9.90
N LEU A 185 0.51 23.20 8.72
CA LEU A 185 -0.51 24.19 8.34
C LEU A 185 -1.83 24.06 9.13
N SER A 186 -2.10 22.90 9.74
CA SER A 186 -3.31 22.68 10.54
C SER A 186 -3.17 23.11 12.01
N GLU A 187 -1.95 23.42 12.43
CA GLU A 187 -1.60 23.85 13.79
C GLU A 187 -1.47 25.38 13.91
N GLN A 188 -1.54 26.09 12.78
CA GLN A 188 -1.61 27.55 12.67
C GLN A 188 -3.05 28.03 12.67
#